data_AF-A0AAV0D591-F1
#
_entry.id   AF-A0AAV0D591-F1
#
_cell.length_a   1.000
_cell.length_b   1.000
_cell.length_c   1.000
_cell.angle_alpha   90.00
_cell.angle_beta   90.00
_cell.angle_gamma   90.00
#
_symmetry.space_group_name_H-M   'P 1'
#
loop_
_entity.id
_entity.type
_entity.pdbx_description
1 polymer ?
#
loop_
_entity_poly.entity_id
_entity_poly.type
_entity_poly.pdbx_seq_one_letter_code
_entity_poly.pdbx_strand_id
1 'polypeptide(L)'
;MFFENHSHIALDGFMIQFNKNTFGLAAAGQLQTWKSLPDSNEISRDFPGVAINSVDATIEHLATSNILFFIAKRKHANQGVLYLATKIPRGIPFLIELTVVIEIQGLRCAMKN
;
A
#
# COMPACT_ATOMS: atom_id res chain seq x y z
N MET A 1 -12.94 -1.24 5.08
CA MET A 1 -13.78 -0.30 5.85
C MET A 1 -15.21 -0.76 5.65
N PHE A 2 -15.92 -1.06 6.73
CA PHE A 2 -17.33 -1.47 6.67
C PHE A 2 -18.16 -0.32 7.21
N PHE A 3 -19.24 0.02 6.50
CA PHE A 3 -20.23 0.99 6.98
C PHE A 3 -21.42 0.21 7.51
N GLU A 4 -21.84 0.54 8.73
CA GLU A 4 -23.00 -0.06 9.37
C GLU A 4 -24.04 1.05 9.58
N ASN A 5 -25.26 0.83 9.07
CA ASN A 5 -26.37 1.76 9.22
C ASN A 5 -27.28 1.26 10.35
N HIS A 6 -27.27 1.95 11.48
CA HIS A 6 -28.14 1.64 12.63
C HIS A 6 -29.47 2.39 12.61
N SER A 7 -29.75 3.16 11.54
CA SER A 7 -31.03 3.84 11.40
C SER A 7 -32.07 2.96 10.68
N HIS A 8 -33.35 3.24 10.92
CA HIS A 8 -34.45 2.61 10.18
C HIS A 8 -34.69 3.24 8.80
N ILE A 9 -33.83 4.17 8.38
CA ILE A 9 -33.96 4.91 7.12
C ILE A 9 -32.85 4.45 6.16
N ALA A 10 -33.22 4.21 4.91
CA ALA A 10 -32.25 3.91 3.87
C ALA A 10 -31.39 5.16 3.61
N LEU A 11 -30.09 5.03 3.85
CA LEU A 11 -29.12 6.05 3.50
C LEU A 11 -28.73 5.85 2.03
N ASP A 12 -28.84 6.91 1.24
CA ASP A 12 -28.46 6.94 -0.18
C ASP A 12 -27.67 8.23 -0.49
N GLY A 13 -26.98 8.27 -1.63
CA GLY A 13 -26.26 9.49 -2.08
C GLY A 13 -24.94 9.78 -1.36
N PHE A 14 -24.26 8.76 -0.84
CA PHE A 14 -22.97 8.94 -0.16
C PHE A 14 -21.89 9.52 -1.08
N MET A 15 -21.32 10.65 -0.68
CA MET A 15 -20.18 11.28 -1.34
C MET A 15 -18.96 11.19 -0.43
N ILE A 16 -17.91 10.49 -0.88
CA ILE A 16 -16.62 10.47 -0.17
C ILE A 16 -15.72 11.53 -0.78
N GLN A 17 -15.45 12.59 -0.01
CA GLN A 17 -14.50 13.64 -0.40
C GLN A 17 -13.17 13.41 0.30
N PHE A 18 -12.11 13.13 -0.47
CA PHE A 18 -10.75 13.12 0.04
C PHE A 18 -10.23 14.56 0.10
N ASN A 19 -9.66 14.95 1.24
CA ASN A 19 -8.90 16.20 1.31
C ASN A 19 -7.69 16.12 0.37
N LYS A 20 -7.30 17.27 -0.20
CA LYS A 20 -6.01 17.40 -0.90
C LYS A 20 -4.90 17.00 0.07
N ASN A 21 -4.36 15.81 -0.13
CA ASN A 21 -3.18 15.34 0.55
C ASN A 21 -1.98 15.61 -0.37
N THR A 22 -0.79 15.71 0.21
CA THR A 22 0.44 16.07 -0.52
C THR A 22 0.69 15.16 -1.73
N PHE A 23 0.15 13.94 -1.76
CA PHE A 23 0.32 12.97 -2.85
C PHE A 23 -0.81 12.94 -3.89
N GLY A 24 -1.85 13.76 -3.74
CA GLY A 24 -3.00 13.77 -4.67
C GLY A 24 -3.83 12.48 -4.68
N LEU A 25 -3.89 11.74 -3.55
CA LEU A 25 -4.60 10.47 -3.42
C LEU A 25 -6.13 10.66 -3.48
N ALA A 26 -6.78 9.87 -4.34
CA ALA A 26 -8.17 9.46 -4.24
C ALA A 26 -8.23 7.94 -3.94
N ALA A 27 -9.22 7.44 -3.19
CA ALA A 27 -9.29 6.04 -2.70
C ALA A 27 -9.17 4.92 -3.73
N ALA A 28 -9.25 5.21 -5.03
CA ALA A 28 -9.11 4.22 -6.10
C ALA A 28 -7.90 4.46 -7.02
N GLY A 29 -7.18 5.59 -6.86
CA GLY A 29 -6.21 6.07 -7.85
C GLY A 29 -4.90 5.28 -7.86
N GLN A 30 -4.32 4.97 -6.70
CA GLN A 30 -2.92 4.50 -6.67
C GLN A 30 -2.72 3.03 -7.11
N LEU A 31 -3.68 2.15 -6.81
CA LEU A 31 -3.68 0.79 -7.37
C LEU A 31 -3.90 0.80 -8.89
N GLN A 32 -4.68 1.75 -9.40
CA GLN A 32 -4.83 1.96 -10.84
C GLN A 32 -3.57 2.56 -11.45
N THR A 33 -2.90 3.49 -10.77
CA THR A 33 -1.61 4.04 -11.17
C THR A 33 -0.56 2.94 -11.30
N TRP A 34 -0.42 2.07 -10.29
CA TRP A 34 0.49 0.91 -10.36
C TRP A 34 0.22 0.01 -11.56
N LYS A 35 -1.06 -0.28 -11.85
CA LYS A 35 -1.48 -1.10 -13.00
C LYS A 35 -1.29 -0.39 -14.34
N SER A 36 -1.34 0.93 -14.37
CA SER A 36 -1.15 1.73 -15.58
C SER A 36 0.32 2.01 -15.90
N LEU A 37 1.22 1.86 -14.93
CA LEU A 37 2.64 2.06 -15.12
C LEU A 37 3.24 0.87 -15.88
N PRO A 38 3.94 1.10 -17.01
CA PRO A 38 4.54 0.02 -17.78
C PRO A 38 5.58 -0.73 -16.93
N ASP A 39 5.62 -2.05 -17.05
CA ASP A 39 6.53 -2.91 -16.28
C ASP A 39 8.01 -2.64 -16.57
N SER A 40 8.31 -1.93 -17.67
CA SER A 40 9.67 -1.43 -17.97
C SER A 40 10.22 -0.46 -16.91
N ASN A 41 9.37 0.15 -16.09
CA ASN A 41 9.77 1.02 -14.98
C ASN A 41 9.78 0.29 -13.63
N GLU A 42 9.57 -1.03 -13.62
CA GLU A 42 9.61 -1.82 -12.39
C GLU A 42 11.03 -2.26 -12.07
N ILE A 43 11.48 -1.92 -10.87
CA ILE A 43 12.71 -2.46 -10.29
C ILE A 43 12.31 -3.38 -9.14
N SER A 44 12.48 -4.69 -9.34
CA SER A 44 12.27 -5.72 -8.33
C SER A 44 13.60 -6.13 -7.68
N ARG A 45 13.61 -6.25 -6.34
CA ARG A 45 14.75 -6.69 -5.52
C ARG A 45 14.28 -7.70 -4.48
N ASP A 46 14.98 -8.83 -4.40
CA ASP A 46 14.77 -9.85 -3.39
C ASP A 46 15.79 -9.67 -2.24
N PHE A 47 15.30 -9.79 -1.01
CA PHE A 47 16.07 -9.69 0.23
C PHE A 47 15.99 -11.03 0.97
N PRO A 48 16.88 -11.98 0.64
CA PRO A 48 16.96 -13.26 1.34
C PRO A 48 17.48 -13.01 2.77
N GLY A 49 16.78 -13.52 3.78
CA GLY A 49 17.16 -13.36 5.19
C GLY A 49 16.36 -12.31 5.98
N VAL A 50 15.45 -11.58 5.34
CA VAL A 50 14.47 -10.76 6.07
C VAL A 50 13.29 -11.64 6.46
N ALA A 51 13.12 -11.88 7.75
CA ALA A 51 11.97 -12.56 8.32
C ALA A 51 10.96 -11.52 8.82
N ILE A 52 9.75 -11.52 8.25
CA ILE A 52 8.66 -10.68 8.73
C ILE A 52 7.71 -11.56 9.52
N ASN A 53 7.71 -11.35 10.84
CA ASN A 53 6.92 -12.14 11.78
C ASN A 53 5.45 -11.68 11.81
N SER A 54 5.21 -10.39 11.55
CA SER A 54 3.89 -9.80 11.49
C SER A 54 3.86 -8.68 10.45
N VAL A 55 2.95 -8.82 9.49
CA VAL A 55 2.67 -7.80 8.48
C VAL A 55 2.12 -6.54 9.14
N ASP A 56 1.26 -6.67 10.15
CA ASP A 56 0.65 -5.55 10.86
C ASP A 56 1.69 -4.74 11.66
N ALA A 57 2.59 -5.43 12.38
CA ALA A 57 3.69 -4.75 13.08
C ALA A 57 4.65 -4.03 12.12
N THR A 58 4.83 -4.58 10.92
CA THR A 58 5.62 -3.93 9.86
C THR A 58 4.93 -2.65 9.39
N ILE A 59 3.61 -2.66 9.18
CA ILE A 59 2.86 -1.46 8.80
C ILE A 59 3.01 -0.36 9.87
N GLU A 60 2.87 -0.69 11.16
CA GLU A 60 3.03 0.28 12.25
C GLU A 60 4.45 0.87 12.31
N HIS A 61 5.47 0.02 12.14
CA HIS A 61 6.85 0.49 12.12
C HIS A 61 7.13 1.40 10.91
N LEU A 62 6.63 1.03 9.74
CA LEU A 62 6.74 1.85 8.53
C LEU A 62 5.99 3.18 8.66
N ALA A 63 4.83 3.19 9.31
CA ALA A 63 4.06 4.41 9.58
C ALA A 63 4.83 5.41 10.48
N THR A 64 5.76 4.93 11.32
CA THR A 64 6.61 5.79 12.17
C THR A 64 7.65 6.55 11.35
N SER A 65 8.02 6.04 10.17
CA SER A 65 9.12 6.60 9.38
C SER A 65 8.78 7.90 8.63
N ASN A 66 7.51 8.34 8.60
CA ASN A 66 6.98 9.53 7.89
C ASN A 66 7.32 9.63 6.38
N ILE A 67 8.12 8.71 5.86
CA ILE A 67 8.61 8.64 4.48
C ILE A 67 7.78 7.64 3.68
N LEU A 68 7.28 6.58 4.33
CA LEU A 68 6.47 5.53 3.73
C LEU A 68 5.02 5.62 4.20
N PHE A 69 4.11 5.66 3.25
CA PHE A 69 2.66 5.76 3.47
C PHE A 69 2.02 4.45 3.06
N PHE A 70 1.35 3.80 4.01
CA PHE A 70 0.58 2.60 3.73
C PHE A 70 -0.66 2.93 2.89
N ILE A 71 -0.84 2.23 1.77
CA ILE A 71 -2.01 2.39 0.88
C ILE A 71 -2.97 1.24 1.10
N ALA A 72 -2.48 0.00 0.95
CA ALA A 72 -3.31 -1.19 0.97
C ALA A 72 -2.49 -2.42 1.36
N LYS A 73 -3.17 -3.43 1.92
CA LYS A 73 -2.63 -4.77 2.12
C LYS A 73 -3.53 -5.79 1.44
N ARG A 74 -2.92 -6.78 0.80
CA ARG A 74 -3.60 -7.95 0.25
C ARG A 74 -2.99 -9.18 0.90
N LYS A 75 -3.81 -10.01 1.52
CA LYS A 75 -3.39 -11.32 2.04
C LYS A 75 -3.92 -12.40 1.12
N HIS A 76 -3.04 -13.29 0.67
CA HIS A 76 -3.39 -14.45 -0.13
C HIS A 76 -2.65 -15.68 0.41
N ALA A 77 -3.37 -16.54 1.13
CA ALA A 77 -2.79 -17.66 1.88
C ALA A 77 -1.63 -17.21 2.80
N ASN A 78 -0.44 -17.76 2.61
CA ASN A 78 0.77 -17.41 3.37
C ASN A 78 1.55 -16.23 2.77
N GLN A 79 1.04 -15.59 1.71
CA GLN A 79 1.66 -14.41 1.12
C GLN A 79 0.91 -13.14 1.55
N GLY A 80 1.65 -12.19 2.13
CA GLY A 80 1.19 -10.84 2.39
C GLY A 80 1.81 -9.88 1.38
N VAL A 81 0.99 -9.12 0.66
CA VAL A 81 1.44 -8.06 -0.25
C VAL A 81 1.03 -6.72 0.33
N LEU A 82 1.99 -5.82 0.47
CA LEU A 82 1.81 -4.47 0.97
C LEU A 82 2.05 -3.46 -0.15
N TYR A 83 1.11 -2.55 -0.34
CA TYR A 83 1.24 -1.42 -1.25
C TYR A 83 1.54 -0.17 -0.45
N LEU A 84 2.68 0.44 -0.74
CA LEU A 84 3.19 1.63 -0.06
C LEU A 84 3.43 2.74 -1.09
N ALA A 85 3.29 3.99 -0.67
CA ALA A 85 3.76 5.16 -1.41
C ALA A 85 4.91 5.81 -0.64
N THR A 86 5.90 6.32 -1.34
CA THR A 86 6.91 7.20 -0.78
C THR A 86 7.13 8.40 -1.68
N LYS A 87 7.64 9.50 -1.11
CA LYS A 87 8.18 10.63 -1.87
C LYS A 87 9.64 10.78 -1.52
N ILE A 88 10.49 10.69 -2.53
CA ILE A 88 11.89 11.08 -2.35
C ILE A 88 11.97 12.62 -2.17
N PRO A 89 13.02 13.15 -1.52
CA PRO A 89 13.19 14.59 -1.30
C PRO A 89 13.10 15.46 -2.58
N ARG A 90 13.26 14.87 -3.76
CA ARG A 90 13.05 15.53 -5.07
C ARG A 90 11.57 15.68 -5.48
N GLY A 91 10.63 15.27 -4.63
CA GLY A 91 9.18 15.41 -4.85
C GLY A 91 8.54 14.35 -5.75
N ILE A 92 9.34 13.43 -6.31
CA ILE A 92 8.87 12.35 -7.18
C ILE A 92 8.23 11.26 -6.32
N PRO A 93 6.94 10.94 -6.52
CA PRO A 93 6.29 9.84 -5.82
C PRO A 93 6.76 8.51 -6.41
N PHE A 94 6.98 7.54 -5.55
CA PHE A 94 7.20 6.14 -5.92
C PHE A 94 6.12 5.30 -5.26
N LEU A 95 5.70 4.30 -5.99
CA LEU A 95 4.90 3.22 -5.45
C LEU A 95 5.83 2.05 -5.16
N ILE A 96 5.52 1.31 -4.11
CA ILE A 96 6.30 0.17 -3.66
C ILE A 96 5.32 -0.97 -3.38
N GLU A 97 5.56 -2.12 -4.00
CA GLU A 97 4.89 -3.38 -3.67
C GLU A 97 5.87 -4.24 -2.89
N LEU A 98 5.56 -4.48 -1.62
CA LEU A 98 6.35 -5.31 -0.74
C LEU A 98 5.64 -6.66 -0.55
N THR A 99 6.20 -7.69 -1.18
CA THR A 99 5.70 -9.06 -1.11
C THR A 99 6.46 -9.83 -0.04
N VAL A 100 5.71 -10.33 0.92
CA VAL A 100 6.17 -11.06 2.09
C VAL A 100 5.59 -12.46 2.02
N VAL A 101 6.42 -13.49 2.22
CA VAL A 101 5.91 -14.84 2.43
C VAL A 101 6.09 -15.17 3.91
N ILE A 102 4.97 -15.34 4.61
CA ILE A 102 4.94 -15.71 6.02
C ILE A 102 5.51 -17.13 6.13
N GLU A 103 6.36 -17.36 7.13
CA GLU A 103 7.08 -18.62 7.41
C GLU A 103 8.29 -18.94 6.51
N ILE A 104 8.57 -18.14 5.48
CA ILE A 104 9.77 -18.28 4.64
C ILE A 104 10.64 -17.03 4.78
N GLN A 105 11.95 -17.21 4.97
CA GLN A 105 12.89 -16.08 4.98
C GLN A 105 13.05 -15.52 3.56
N GLY A 106 12.28 -14.48 3.24
CA GLY A 106 12.34 -13.86 1.93
C GLY A 106 11.36 -12.70 1.82
N LEU A 107 11.90 -11.54 1.44
CA LEU A 107 11.14 -10.33 1.18
C LEU A 107 11.43 -9.87 -0.24
N ARG A 108 10.39 -9.68 -1.05
CA ARG A 108 10.52 -9.10 -2.38
C ARG A 108 9.95 -7.70 -2.38
N CYS A 109 10.72 -6.75 -2.89
CA CYS A 109 10.30 -5.36 -3.05
C CYS A 109 10.30 -5.03 -4.54
N ALA A 110 9.17 -4.61 -5.07
CA ALA A 110 9.06 -4.02 -6.39
C ALA A 110 8.77 -2.53 -6.25
N MET A 111 9.44 -1.71 -7.06
CA MET A 111 9.25 -0.26 -7.05
C MET A 111 8.93 0.22 -8.46
N LYS A 112 7.95 1.11 -8.58
CA LYS A 112 7.60 1.80 -9.83
C LYS A 112 7.60 3.31 -9.61
N ASN A 113 8.08 4.05 -10.59
CA ASN A 113 7.95 5.52 -10.71
C ASN A 113 6.90 5.86 -11.76
#